data_AF-A0A5C7F137-F1
#
_entry.id   AF-A0A5C7F137-F1
#
_cell.length_a   1.000
_cell.length_b   1.000
_cell.length_c   1.000
_cell.angle_alpha   90.00
_cell.angle_beta   90.00
_cell.angle_gamma   90.00
#
_symmetry.space_group_name_H-M   'P 1'
#
loop_
_entity.id
_entity.type
_entity.pdbx_description
1 polymer ?
#
loop_
_entity_poly.entity_id
_entity_poly.type
_entity_poly.pdbx_seq_one_letter_code
_entity_poly.pdbx_strand_id
1 'polypeptide(L)'
;MRSARVFVALLGAGLTGGNVVGGELPPPKAQSTPVSAVEAPHSKRWDQTAHGNLLRRILPPGPDPATLPEPQSEGARLLQRYCVQCHHLPSPSMHTADKWPSIVDRMVWRMEGKGNLGALMKELMDQVKAPTASEKKTLIAYLKKHGQEAIDPKKYPDLATPQGQAFELACSQCHAAPDPKRHTAKEWPAVVERMRRHLDWHGTIEGGPLSPKNAVELNVDDILAFLKKHSRKN
;
A
#
# COMPACT_ATOMS: atom_id res chain seq x y z
N MET A 1 14.25 -24.91 74.02
CA MET A 1 13.67 -26.24 74.33
C MET A 1 12.15 -26.13 74.27
N ARG A 2 11.52 -26.97 73.41
CA ARG A 2 10.15 -27.57 73.45
C ARG A 2 8.94 -26.62 73.50
N SER A 3 7.86 -26.78 72.73
CA SER A 3 7.29 -27.99 72.11
C SER A 3 6.43 -27.65 70.89
N ALA A 4 6.48 -28.56 69.92
CA ALA A 4 5.58 -28.67 68.78
C ALA A 4 4.18 -29.16 69.19
N ARG A 5 3.17 -28.80 68.39
CA ARG A 5 2.08 -29.74 68.06
C ARG A 5 1.76 -29.64 66.57
N VAL A 6 1.98 -30.79 65.94
CA VAL A 6 1.61 -31.24 64.61
C VAL A 6 0.09 -31.24 64.46
N PHE A 7 -0.41 -30.84 63.29
CA PHE A 7 -1.59 -31.45 62.69
C PHE A 7 -1.33 -31.65 61.19
N VAL A 8 -1.45 -32.91 60.77
CA VAL A 8 -1.25 -33.40 59.40
C VAL A 8 -2.60 -33.81 58.82
N ALA A 9 -2.78 -33.44 57.56
CA ALA A 9 -3.62 -34.00 56.48
C ALA A 9 -5.15 -33.98 56.61
N LEU A 10 -5.83 -33.43 55.60
CA LEU A 10 -6.29 -34.25 54.46
C LEU A 10 -6.79 -33.40 53.28
N LEU A 11 -6.34 -33.84 52.11
CA LEU A 11 -6.76 -33.60 50.73
C LEU A 11 -8.16 -33.00 50.48
N GLY A 12 -8.18 -32.00 49.59
CA GLY A 12 -9.36 -31.59 48.83
C GLY A 12 -8.93 -30.91 47.54
N ALA A 13 -8.81 -31.68 46.46
CA ALA A 13 -8.51 -31.21 45.13
C ALA A 13 -9.65 -30.31 44.60
N GLY A 14 -9.27 -29.18 43.99
CA GLY A 14 -10.19 -28.24 43.35
C GLY A 14 -9.44 -27.33 42.38
N LEU A 15 -8.84 -27.92 41.34
CA LEU A 15 -8.36 -27.19 40.16
C LEU A 15 -9.57 -26.71 39.36
N THR A 16 -10.03 -25.47 39.61
CA THR A 16 -10.85 -24.75 38.63
C THR A 16 -9.91 -23.90 37.78
N GLY A 17 -9.62 -24.41 36.58
CA GLY A 17 -8.90 -23.67 35.55
C GLY A 17 -9.66 -22.41 35.17
N GLY A 18 -9.12 -21.26 35.57
CA GLY A 18 -9.50 -19.98 34.99
C GLY A 18 -8.94 -19.90 33.58
N ASN A 19 -9.79 -20.10 32.58
CA ASN A 19 -9.50 -19.76 31.20
C ASN A 19 -9.17 -18.27 31.14
N VAL A 20 -7.89 -17.94 31.02
CA VAL A 20 -7.44 -16.63 30.56
C VAL A 20 -7.80 -16.56 29.08
N VAL A 21 -9.03 -16.15 28.79
CA VAL A 21 -9.42 -15.75 27.45
C VAL A 21 -8.51 -14.59 27.10
N GLY A 22 -7.55 -14.85 26.21
CA GLY A 22 -6.75 -13.82 25.57
C GLY A 22 -7.72 -12.85 24.91
N GLY A 23 -7.92 -11.71 25.56
CA GLY A 23 -8.65 -10.60 24.96
C GLY A 23 -7.82 -10.15 23.77
N GLU A 24 -8.22 -10.60 22.58
CA GLU A 24 -7.77 -10.03 21.32
C GLU A 24 -7.94 -8.51 21.45
N LEU A 25 -6.82 -7.78 21.46
CA LEU A 25 -6.87 -6.34 21.34
C LEU A 25 -7.71 -6.05 20.09
N PRO A 26 -8.76 -5.22 20.19
CA PRO A 26 -9.56 -4.89 19.02
C PRO A 26 -8.60 -4.40 17.93
N PRO A 27 -8.77 -4.85 16.67
CA PRO A 27 -7.89 -4.43 15.60
C PRO A 27 -7.82 -2.90 15.62
N PRO A 28 -6.63 -2.31 15.46
CA PRO A 28 -6.51 -0.86 15.44
C PRO A 28 -7.54 -0.35 14.44
N LYS A 29 -8.47 0.50 14.90
CA LYS A 29 -9.46 1.12 14.03
C LYS A 29 -8.65 1.72 12.88
N ALA A 30 -8.82 1.17 11.68
CA ALA A 30 -8.19 1.71 10.48
C ALA A 30 -8.56 3.19 10.48
N GLN A 31 -7.57 4.06 10.75
CA GLN A 31 -7.79 5.49 10.66
C GLN A 31 -8.21 5.73 9.22
N SER A 32 -9.49 6.02 9.01
CA SER A 32 -10.03 6.27 7.69
C SER A 32 -9.28 7.48 7.15
N THR A 33 -8.30 7.21 6.29
CA THR A 33 -7.60 8.27 5.58
C THR A 33 -8.67 8.98 4.77
N PRO A 34 -8.80 10.31 4.85
CA PRO A 34 -9.89 11.01 4.18
C PRO A 34 -9.84 10.69 2.68
N VAL A 35 -10.90 10.06 2.19
CA VAL A 35 -11.10 9.75 0.77
C VAL A 35 -11.32 11.09 0.05
N SER A 36 -10.60 11.32 -1.05
CA SER A 36 -10.73 12.58 -1.79
C SER A 36 -12.17 12.78 -2.30
N ALA A 37 -12.57 14.03 -2.55
CA ALA A 37 -13.91 14.33 -3.10
C ALA A 37 -14.18 13.61 -4.42
N VAL A 38 -13.13 13.33 -5.20
CA VAL A 38 -13.18 12.59 -6.46
C VAL A 38 -13.42 11.10 -6.22
N GLU A 39 -12.81 10.52 -5.19
CA GLU A 39 -12.95 9.10 -4.85
C GLU A 39 -14.24 8.79 -4.07
N ALA A 40 -14.77 9.73 -3.29
CA ALA A 40 -15.85 9.48 -2.33
C ALA A 40 -17.11 8.82 -2.94
N PRO A 41 -17.63 9.25 -4.11
CA PRO A 41 -18.76 8.58 -4.73
C PRO A 41 -18.47 7.12 -5.11
N HIS A 42 -17.24 6.83 -5.54
CA HIS A 42 -16.84 5.49 -5.94
C HIS A 42 -16.59 4.58 -4.74
N SER A 43 -15.99 5.12 -3.66
CA SER A 43 -15.82 4.38 -2.40
C SER A 43 -17.15 3.94 -1.81
N LYS A 44 -18.16 4.83 -1.83
CA LYS A 44 -19.52 4.48 -1.40
C LYS A 44 -20.12 3.36 -2.27
N ARG A 45 -19.86 3.37 -3.57
CA ARG A 45 -20.29 2.27 -4.45
C ARG A 45 -19.59 0.97 -4.09
N TRP A 46 -18.31 0.99 -3.76
CA TRP A 46 -17.61 -0.22 -3.29
C TRP A 46 -18.30 -0.81 -2.06
N ASP A 47 -18.64 0.03 -1.07
CA ASP A 47 -19.37 -0.36 0.15
C ASP A 47 -20.71 -1.07 -0.12
N GLN A 48 -21.36 -0.74 -1.23
CA GLN A 48 -22.68 -1.25 -1.58
C GLN A 48 -22.62 -2.58 -2.36
N THR A 49 -21.44 -3.02 -2.81
CA THR A 49 -21.29 -4.30 -3.51
C THR A 49 -20.85 -5.40 -2.54
N ALA A 50 -21.25 -6.65 -2.81
CA ALA A 50 -20.79 -7.83 -2.07
C ALA A 50 -19.25 -8.01 -2.08
N HIS A 51 -18.56 -7.29 -2.95
CA HIS A 51 -17.13 -7.39 -3.20
C HIS A 51 -16.34 -6.11 -2.90
N GLY A 52 -16.93 -5.13 -2.19
CA GLY A 52 -16.28 -3.85 -1.88
C GLY A 52 -14.92 -3.98 -1.17
N ASN A 53 -14.79 -4.99 -0.30
CA ASN A 53 -13.53 -5.26 0.39
C ASN A 53 -12.42 -5.71 -0.56
N LEU A 54 -12.74 -6.46 -1.62
CA LEU A 54 -11.77 -6.85 -2.64
C LEU A 54 -11.23 -5.62 -3.37
N LEU A 55 -12.11 -4.68 -3.73
CA LEU A 55 -11.77 -3.45 -4.44
C LEU A 55 -10.85 -2.52 -3.63
N ARG A 56 -11.17 -2.34 -2.34
CA ARG A 56 -10.32 -1.55 -1.42
C ARG A 56 -8.93 -2.11 -1.26
N ARG A 57 -8.78 -3.43 -1.25
CA ARG A 57 -7.49 -4.13 -1.04
C ARG A 57 -6.51 -3.99 -2.21
N ILE A 58 -6.93 -3.43 -3.36
CA ILE A 58 -6.09 -3.37 -4.56
C ILE A 58 -4.93 -2.37 -4.39
N LEU A 59 -5.20 -1.18 -3.85
CA LEU A 59 -4.20 -0.14 -3.63
C LEU A 59 -4.41 0.53 -2.27
N PRO A 60 -3.34 0.96 -1.58
CA PRO A 60 -3.46 1.79 -0.39
C PRO A 60 -4.12 3.14 -0.73
N PRO A 61 -4.56 3.91 0.29
CA PRO A 61 -5.06 5.27 0.10
C PRO A 61 -4.15 6.10 -0.81
N GLY A 62 -4.76 6.72 -1.83
CA GLY A 62 -4.07 7.45 -2.89
C GLY A 62 -3.58 8.84 -2.48
N PRO A 63 -2.83 9.53 -3.35
CA PRO A 63 -2.50 10.94 -3.13
C PRO A 63 -3.76 11.82 -3.24
N ASP A 64 -3.71 13.03 -2.67
CA ASP A 64 -4.71 14.05 -2.96
C ASP A 64 -4.64 14.40 -4.46
N PRO A 65 -5.76 14.34 -5.22
CA PRO A 65 -5.78 14.72 -6.63
C PRO A 65 -5.18 16.10 -6.93
N ALA A 66 -5.29 17.07 -6.01
CA ALA A 66 -4.71 18.40 -6.17
C ALA A 66 -3.17 18.40 -6.15
N THR A 67 -2.56 17.34 -5.60
CA THR A 67 -1.10 17.16 -5.51
C THR A 67 -0.51 16.34 -6.66
N LEU A 68 -1.35 15.86 -7.59
CA LEU A 68 -0.86 15.20 -8.79
C LEU A 68 0.02 16.16 -9.61
N PRO A 69 1.06 15.66 -10.30
CA PRO A 69 1.81 16.46 -11.27
C PRO A 69 0.86 17.00 -12.35
N GLU A 70 0.94 18.28 -12.68
CA GLU A 70 0.06 18.91 -13.68
C GLU A 70 -1.43 18.57 -13.45
N PRO A 71 -2.00 18.89 -12.28
CA PRO A 71 -3.27 18.34 -11.83
C PRO A 71 -4.47 18.77 -12.67
N GLN A 72 -4.31 19.85 -13.44
CA GLN A 72 -5.31 20.38 -14.36
C GLN A 72 -5.19 19.83 -15.79
N SER A 73 -4.13 19.08 -16.09
CA SER A 73 -3.94 18.47 -17.42
C SER A 73 -5.02 17.44 -17.71
N GLU A 74 -5.27 17.21 -19.00
CA GLU A 74 -6.24 16.18 -19.41
C GLU A 74 -5.85 14.79 -18.88
N GLY A 75 -4.55 14.45 -18.91
CA GLY A 75 -4.07 13.17 -18.37
C GLY A 75 -4.36 12.99 -16.88
N ALA A 76 -4.15 14.02 -16.05
CA ALA A 76 -4.48 13.98 -14.63
C ALA A 76 -5.99 13.84 -14.39
N ARG A 77 -6.82 14.51 -15.20
CA ARG A 77 -8.29 14.40 -15.12
C ARG A 77 -8.78 13.01 -15.53
N LEU A 78 -8.16 12.40 -16.55
CA LEU A 78 -8.49 11.03 -16.96
C LEU A 78 -8.07 9.99 -15.92
N LEU A 79 -6.90 10.17 -15.29
CA LEU A 79 -6.45 9.33 -14.17
C LEU A 79 -7.48 9.34 -13.03
N GLN A 80 -7.89 10.54 -12.63
CA GLN A 80 -8.92 10.77 -11.63
C GLN A 80 -10.28 10.21 -12.03
N ARG A 81 -10.69 10.35 -13.30
CA ARG A 81 -12.00 9.87 -13.78
C ARG A 81 -12.08 8.34 -13.77
N TYR A 82 -11.04 7.69 -14.28
CA TYR A 82 -11.13 6.26 -14.62
C TYR A 82 -10.64 5.35 -13.50
N CYS A 83 -9.52 5.68 -12.86
CA CYS A 83 -8.84 4.74 -11.95
C CYS A 83 -9.52 4.64 -10.59
N VAL A 84 -10.13 5.74 -10.12
CA VAL A 84 -10.88 5.76 -8.86
C VAL A 84 -12.18 4.97 -8.91
N GLN A 85 -12.60 4.47 -10.08
CA GLN A 85 -13.85 3.71 -10.18
C GLN A 85 -13.79 2.41 -9.37
N CYS A 86 -12.59 1.81 -9.23
CA CYS A 86 -12.42 0.46 -8.69
C CYS A 86 -11.46 0.38 -7.51
N HIS A 87 -10.54 1.33 -7.34
CA HIS A 87 -9.57 1.35 -6.25
C HIS A 87 -9.15 2.79 -5.95
N HIS A 88 -8.38 3.01 -4.88
CA HIS A 88 -7.82 4.34 -4.58
C HIS A 88 -6.99 4.91 -5.75
N LEU A 89 -6.89 6.23 -5.83
CA LEU A 89 -6.16 6.92 -6.90
C LEU A 89 -4.69 6.47 -6.91
N PRO A 90 -4.20 5.90 -8.02
CA PRO A 90 -2.78 5.55 -8.13
C PRO A 90 -1.93 6.82 -8.28
N SER A 91 -0.76 6.84 -7.63
CA SER A 91 0.26 7.86 -7.90
C SER A 91 0.96 7.55 -9.24
N PRO A 92 1.15 8.53 -10.15
CA PRO A 92 1.95 8.32 -11.37
C PRO A 92 3.38 7.83 -11.08
N SER A 93 3.90 8.16 -9.90
CA SER A 93 5.24 7.75 -9.47
C SER A 93 5.29 6.37 -8.80
N MET A 94 4.24 5.56 -8.81
CA MET A 94 4.28 4.20 -8.25
C MET A 94 4.90 3.17 -9.21
N HIS A 95 5.01 3.50 -10.50
CA HIS A 95 5.62 2.63 -11.52
C HIS A 95 6.52 3.44 -12.44
N THR A 96 7.51 2.78 -13.03
CA THR A 96 8.38 3.37 -14.06
C THR A 96 7.61 3.59 -15.36
N ALA A 97 8.10 4.52 -16.18
CA ALA A 97 7.44 4.93 -17.43
C ALA A 97 7.19 3.75 -18.39
N ASP A 98 8.11 2.79 -18.48
CA ASP A 98 8.00 1.62 -19.35
C ASP A 98 6.90 0.63 -18.91
N LYS A 99 6.56 0.61 -17.61
CA LYS A 99 5.54 -0.31 -17.07
C LYS A 99 4.12 0.17 -17.27
N TRP A 100 3.91 1.49 -17.28
CA TRP A 100 2.58 2.09 -17.35
C TRP A 100 1.70 1.63 -18.52
N PRO A 101 2.19 1.51 -19.78
CA PRO A 101 1.38 1.04 -20.89
C PRO A 101 0.70 -0.31 -20.63
N SER A 102 1.49 -1.32 -20.21
CA SER A 102 0.97 -2.67 -19.95
C SER A 102 -0.03 -2.70 -18.78
N ILE A 103 0.19 -1.86 -17.77
CA ILE A 103 -0.71 -1.75 -16.61
C ILE A 103 -2.03 -1.12 -17.03
N VAL A 104 -2.00 -0.01 -17.78
CA VAL A 104 -3.20 0.64 -18.29
C VAL A 104 -3.95 -0.28 -19.24
N ASP A 105 -3.26 -0.99 -20.14
CA ASP A 105 -3.87 -1.99 -21.03
C ASP A 105 -4.65 -3.04 -20.25
N ARG A 106 -4.05 -3.57 -19.17
CA ARG A 106 -4.69 -4.55 -18.29
C ARG A 106 -5.89 -3.96 -17.57
N MET A 107 -5.81 -2.72 -17.10
CA MET A 107 -6.93 -2.07 -16.41
C MET A 107 -8.08 -1.81 -17.38
N VAL A 108 -7.82 -1.28 -18.58
CA VAL A 108 -8.84 -1.07 -19.61
C VAL A 108 -9.51 -2.39 -20.00
N TRP A 109 -8.73 -3.46 -20.18
CA TRP A 109 -9.27 -4.79 -20.45
C TRP A 109 -10.23 -5.26 -19.35
N ARG A 110 -9.90 -5.00 -18.07
CA ARG A 110 -10.80 -5.27 -16.94
C ARG A 110 -12.04 -4.39 -16.96
N MET A 111 -11.89 -3.10 -17.20
CA MET A 111 -13.01 -2.14 -17.28
C MET A 111 -14.01 -2.50 -18.39
N GLU A 112 -13.57 -3.22 -19.42
CA GLU A 112 -14.42 -3.80 -20.47
C GLU A 112 -15.12 -5.11 -20.05
N GLY A 113 -15.05 -5.49 -18.77
CA GLY A 113 -15.62 -6.72 -18.22
C GLY A 113 -14.83 -7.99 -18.57
N LYS A 114 -13.61 -7.86 -19.12
CA LYS A 114 -12.77 -9.00 -19.50
C LYS A 114 -11.81 -9.33 -18.35
N GLY A 115 -11.51 -10.60 -18.12
CA GLY A 115 -10.84 -10.98 -16.88
C GLY A 115 -10.53 -12.45 -16.73
N ASN A 116 -9.58 -12.77 -15.86
CA ASN A 116 -9.40 -14.11 -15.31
C ASN A 116 -10.36 -14.41 -14.15
N LEU A 117 -11.26 -13.48 -13.78
CA LEU A 117 -12.29 -13.69 -12.76
C LEU A 117 -13.67 -14.07 -13.35
N GLY A 118 -13.75 -14.32 -14.66
CA GLY A 118 -14.98 -14.81 -15.32
C GLY A 118 -16.21 -13.94 -15.03
N ALA A 119 -17.31 -14.58 -14.60
CA ALA A 119 -18.57 -13.90 -14.29
C ALA A 119 -18.44 -12.82 -13.21
N LEU A 120 -17.57 -13.04 -12.21
CA LEU A 120 -17.29 -12.05 -11.16
C LEU A 120 -16.69 -10.76 -11.74
N MET A 121 -15.84 -10.85 -12.78
CA MET A 121 -15.31 -9.64 -13.41
C MET A 121 -16.43 -8.81 -14.05
N LYS A 122 -17.38 -9.47 -14.71
CA LYS A 122 -18.52 -8.79 -15.34
C LYS A 122 -19.39 -8.07 -14.31
N GLU A 123 -19.62 -8.68 -13.15
CA GLU A 123 -20.35 -8.07 -12.05
C GLU A 123 -19.60 -6.88 -11.42
N LEU A 124 -18.31 -7.06 -11.11
CA LEU A 124 -17.48 -5.99 -10.52
C LEU A 124 -17.38 -4.76 -11.43
N MET A 125 -17.39 -4.98 -12.74
CA MET A 125 -17.22 -3.95 -13.75
C MET A 125 -18.55 -3.41 -14.25
N ASP A 126 -19.68 -3.86 -13.67
CA ASP A 126 -20.96 -3.22 -13.92
C ASP A 126 -20.88 -1.73 -13.55
N GLN A 127 -21.39 -0.88 -14.45
CA GLN A 127 -21.31 0.58 -14.36
C GLN A 127 -19.90 1.19 -14.41
N VAL A 128 -18.84 0.40 -14.62
CA VAL A 128 -17.48 0.92 -14.86
C VAL A 128 -17.37 1.38 -16.31
N LYS A 129 -16.83 2.58 -16.52
CA LYS A 129 -16.58 3.14 -17.86
C LYS A 129 -15.13 2.94 -18.24
N ALA A 130 -14.88 2.32 -19.40
CA ALA A 130 -13.55 2.28 -20.00
C ALA A 130 -13.25 3.57 -20.80
N PRO A 131 -11.98 4.04 -20.86
CA PRO A 131 -11.59 5.15 -21.71
C PRO A 131 -11.70 4.79 -23.19
N THR A 132 -11.97 5.80 -24.03
CA THR A 132 -11.78 5.69 -25.48
C THR A 132 -10.31 5.46 -25.83
N ALA A 133 -10.01 5.04 -27.07
CA ALA A 133 -8.63 4.86 -27.52
C ALA A 133 -7.78 6.15 -27.41
N SER A 134 -8.38 7.31 -27.68
CA SER A 134 -7.70 8.62 -27.56
C SER A 134 -7.42 9.00 -26.11
N GLU A 135 -8.41 8.82 -25.23
CA GLU A 135 -8.25 9.05 -23.79
C GLU A 135 -7.20 8.11 -23.19
N LYS A 136 -7.23 6.83 -23.55
CA LYS A 136 -6.23 5.84 -23.13
C LYS A 136 -4.81 6.28 -23.54
N LYS A 137 -4.63 6.74 -24.77
CA LYS A 137 -3.32 7.26 -25.24
C LYS A 137 -2.87 8.47 -24.42
N THR A 138 -3.78 9.39 -24.11
CA THR A 138 -3.50 10.58 -23.29
C THR A 138 -3.13 10.21 -21.86
N LEU A 139 -3.86 9.28 -21.26
CA LEU A 139 -3.61 8.75 -19.92
C LEU A 139 -2.23 8.07 -19.84
N ILE A 140 -1.89 7.21 -20.81
CA ILE A 140 -0.57 6.57 -20.87
C ILE A 140 0.54 7.61 -21.01
N ALA A 141 0.37 8.60 -21.88
CA ALA A 141 1.37 9.66 -22.07
C ALA A 141 1.64 10.42 -20.76
N TYR A 142 0.59 10.76 -20.01
CA TYR A 142 0.69 11.40 -18.71
C TYR A 142 1.42 10.53 -17.67
N LEU A 143 1.02 9.26 -17.53
CA LEU A 143 1.64 8.33 -16.59
C LEU A 143 3.11 8.06 -16.94
N LYS A 144 3.46 7.98 -18.22
CA LYS A 144 4.86 7.88 -18.67
C LYS A 144 5.67 9.11 -18.28
N LYS A 145 5.13 10.31 -18.52
CA LYS A 145 5.80 11.58 -18.23
C LYS A 145 6.09 11.75 -16.73
N HIS A 146 5.20 11.27 -15.88
CA HIS A 146 5.29 11.43 -14.42
C HIS A 146 5.62 10.13 -13.67
N GLY A 147 6.13 9.14 -14.42
CA GLY A 147 6.57 7.85 -13.92
C GLY A 147 7.69 7.95 -12.88
N GLN A 148 7.88 6.88 -12.12
CA GLN A 148 9.01 6.76 -11.22
C GLN A 148 10.31 6.62 -12.00
N GLU A 149 11.37 7.20 -11.46
CA GLU A 149 12.74 6.86 -11.77
C GLU A 149 13.18 5.78 -10.77
N ALA A 150 13.47 4.59 -11.28
CA ALA A 150 14.01 3.51 -10.47
C ALA A 150 15.48 3.78 -10.15
N ILE A 151 15.92 3.32 -8.99
CA ILE A 151 17.33 3.30 -8.66
C ILE A 151 18.12 2.48 -9.69
N ASP A 152 19.30 2.96 -10.08
CA ASP A 152 20.25 2.21 -10.90
C ASP A 152 21.34 1.63 -9.99
N PRO A 153 21.35 0.30 -9.73
CA PRO A 153 22.29 -0.28 -8.78
C PRO A 153 23.76 -0.01 -9.11
N LYS A 154 24.10 0.23 -10.38
CA LYS A 154 25.47 0.55 -10.80
C LYS A 154 25.94 1.91 -10.29
N LYS A 155 25.01 2.83 -10.00
CA LYS A 155 25.32 4.17 -9.48
C LYS A 155 25.41 4.22 -7.95
N TYR A 156 24.95 3.17 -7.28
CA TYR A 156 24.86 3.09 -5.81
C TYR A 156 25.51 1.79 -5.31
N PRO A 157 26.86 1.68 -5.36
CA PRO A 157 27.56 0.47 -4.92
C PRO A 157 27.35 0.16 -3.43
N ASP A 158 26.97 1.16 -2.63
CA ASP A 158 26.63 0.99 -1.22
C ASP A 158 25.22 0.41 -1.00
N LEU A 159 24.49 0.03 -2.06
CA LEU A 159 23.37 -0.91 -1.94
C LEU A 159 23.78 -2.24 -1.30
N ALA A 160 25.07 -2.60 -1.37
CA ALA A 160 25.61 -3.80 -0.73
C ALA A 160 25.81 -3.65 0.80
N THR A 161 25.71 -2.45 1.38
CA THR A 161 25.82 -2.26 2.83
C THR A 161 24.50 -2.58 3.54
N PRO A 162 24.49 -2.78 4.87
CA PRO A 162 23.24 -2.98 5.62
C PRO A 162 22.20 -1.87 5.37
N GLN A 163 22.62 -0.61 5.27
CA GLN A 163 21.73 0.52 4.97
C GLN A 163 21.10 0.42 3.59
N GLY A 164 21.92 0.09 2.58
CA GLY A 164 21.47 -0.10 1.21
C GLY A 164 20.52 -1.30 1.07
N GLN A 165 20.82 -2.40 1.75
CA GLN A 165 19.97 -3.59 1.77
C GLN A 165 18.64 -3.33 2.47
N ALA A 166 18.63 -2.60 3.59
CA ALA A 166 17.39 -2.21 4.28
C ALA A 166 16.51 -1.34 3.39
N PHE A 167 17.10 -0.37 2.68
CA PHE A 167 16.41 0.45 1.68
C PHE A 167 15.83 -0.40 0.54
N GLU A 168 16.65 -1.23 -0.11
CA GLU A 168 16.22 -2.01 -1.27
C GLU A 168 15.13 -3.01 -0.87
N LEU A 169 15.31 -3.70 0.26
CA LEU A 169 14.31 -4.63 0.79
C LEU A 169 12.99 -3.91 1.04
N ALA A 170 12.98 -2.79 1.77
CA ALA A 170 11.75 -2.09 2.11
C ALA A 170 11.05 -1.46 0.91
N CYS A 171 11.80 -0.75 0.05
CA CYS A 171 11.24 0.07 -1.01
C CYS A 171 10.89 -0.70 -2.29
N SER A 172 11.37 -1.95 -2.43
CA SER A 172 11.08 -2.80 -3.59
C SER A 172 9.89 -3.75 -3.42
N GLN A 173 9.25 -3.75 -2.24
CA GLN A 173 8.18 -4.72 -1.93
C GLN A 173 6.96 -4.64 -2.87
N CYS A 174 6.62 -3.45 -3.35
CA CYS A 174 5.41 -3.24 -4.16
C CYS A 174 5.71 -2.78 -5.60
N HIS A 175 6.84 -2.11 -5.82
CA HIS A 175 7.26 -1.57 -7.10
C HIS A 175 8.78 -1.41 -7.12
N ALA A 176 9.38 -0.99 -8.23
CA ALA A 176 10.81 -0.69 -8.27
C ALA A 176 11.20 0.32 -7.17
N ALA A 177 12.35 0.13 -6.53
CA ALA A 177 12.85 1.07 -5.53
C ALA A 177 13.16 2.44 -6.19
N PRO A 178 12.81 3.57 -5.54
CA PRO A 178 12.98 4.89 -6.14
C PRO A 178 14.44 5.35 -6.13
N ASP A 179 14.86 6.13 -7.13
CA ASP A 179 16.16 6.82 -7.05
C ASP A 179 16.17 7.81 -5.86
N PRO A 180 17.17 7.75 -4.95
CA PRO A 180 17.27 8.66 -3.81
C PRO A 180 17.33 10.16 -4.15
N LYS A 181 17.63 10.54 -5.39
CA LYS A 181 17.65 11.94 -5.86
C LYS A 181 16.28 12.50 -6.19
N ARG A 182 15.20 11.71 -6.05
CA ARG A 182 13.83 12.21 -6.25
C ARG A 182 13.39 13.19 -5.17
N HIS A 183 13.95 13.08 -3.98
CA HIS A 183 13.64 13.94 -2.84
C HIS A 183 14.93 14.46 -2.18
N THR A 184 14.79 15.58 -1.47
CA THR A 184 15.85 16.15 -0.63
C THR A 184 15.95 15.40 0.69
N ALA A 185 17.08 15.53 1.40
CA ALA A 185 17.25 14.96 2.75
C ALA A 185 16.15 15.35 3.74
N LYS A 186 15.55 16.54 3.57
CA LYS A 186 14.47 17.06 4.42
C LYS A 186 13.11 16.44 4.08
N GLU A 187 12.89 16.04 2.83
CA GLU A 187 11.63 15.45 2.36
C GLU A 187 11.54 13.94 2.64
N TRP A 188 12.67 13.24 2.64
CA TRP A 188 12.71 11.78 2.80
C TRP A 188 12.00 11.24 4.05
N PRO A 189 12.08 11.85 5.26
CA PRO A 189 11.32 11.40 6.42
C PRO A 189 9.81 11.28 6.16
N ALA A 190 9.21 12.27 5.50
CA ALA A 190 7.78 12.24 5.20
C ALA A 190 7.41 11.15 4.18
N VAL A 191 8.31 10.88 3.22
CA VAL A 191 8.13 9.83 2.21
C VAL A 191 8.20 8.43 2.85
N VAL A 192 9.20 8.18 3.69
CA VAL A 192 9.35 6.89 4.39
C VAL A 192 8.17 6.64 5.33
N GLU A 193 7.71 7.66 6.04
CA GLU A 193 6.55 7.53 6.94
C GLU A 193 5.25 7.25 6.16
N ARG A 194 5.07 7.84 4.97
CA ARG A 194 3.96 7.46 4.08
C ARG A 194 4.07 6.01 3.60
N MET A 195 5.26 5.57 3.18
CA MET A 195 5.50 4.19 2.77
C MET A 195 5.19 3.20 3.90
N ARG A 196 5.66 3.49 5.13
CA ARG A 196 5.39 2.67 6.31
C ARG A 196 3.89 2.48 6.52
N ARG A 197 3.10 3.56 6.46
CA ARG A 197 1.63 3.46 6.56
C ARG A 197 1.00 2.61 5.46
N HIS A 198 1.54 2.63 4.24
CA HIS A 198 1.05 1.76 3.16
C HIS A 198 1.39 0.28 3.40
N LEU A 199 2.58 -0.01 3.96
CA LEU A 199 2.97 -1.36 4.34
C LEU A 199 2.11 -1.89 5.50
N ASP A 200 1.89 -1.06 6.53
CA ASP A 200 0.99 -1.38 7.64
C ASP A 200 -0.43 -1.69 7.13
N TRP A 201 -0.96 -0.83 6.24
CA TRP A 201 -2.25 -1.03 5.61
C TRP A 201 -2.32 -2.34 4.83
N HIS A 202 -1.30 -2.66 4.03
CA HIS A 202 -1.26 -3.91 3.28
C HIS A 202 -1.14 -5.14 4.21
N GLY A 203 -0.50 -4.98 5.37
CA GLY A 203 -0.45 -6.01 6.41
C GLY A 203 -1.79 -6.32 7.06
N THR A 204 -2.76 -5.40 6.99
CA THR A 204 -4.15 -5.68 7.43
C THR A 204 -4.94 -6.55 6.45
N ILE A 205 -4.39 -6.83 5.27
CA ILE A 205 -5.05 -7.65 4.25
C ILE A 205 -4.77 -9.13 4.52
N GLU A 206 -5.75 -9.83 5.09
CA GLU A 206 -5.69 -11.28 5.31
C GLU A 206 -5.30 -12.03 4.03
N GLY A 207 -4.30 -12.92 4.14
CA GLY A 207 -3.78 -13.72 3.02
C GLY A 207 -2.91 -12.96 2.00
N GLY A 208 -2.62 -11.67 2.23
CA GLY A 208 -1.77 -10.87 1.35
C GLY A 208 -0.27 -11.18 1.50
N PRO A 209 0.55 -10.84 0.47
CA PRO A 209 2.01 -10.98 0.50
C PRO A 209 2.70 -10.40 1.73
N LEU A 210 2.15 -9.33 2.33
CA LEU A 210 2.68 -8.67 3.53
C LEU A 210 1.78 -8.86 4.76
N SER A 211 0.92 -9.89 4.79
CA SER A 211 0.16 -10.26 5.99
C SER A 211 1.08 -10.34 7.22
N PRO A 212 0.58 -10.30 8.47
CA PRO A 212 1.45 -10.20 9.65
C PRO A 212 2.55 -11.27 9.74
N LYS A 213 2.34 -12.43 9.11
CA LYS A 213 3.34 -13.52 9.01
C LYS A 213 4.51 -13.22 8.07
N ASN A 214 4.34 -12.30 7.13
CA ASN A 214 5.28 -11.93 6.08
C ASN A 214 5.65 -10.43 6.13
N ALA A 215 5.28 -9.73 7.20
CA ALA A 215 5.55 -8.31 7.34
C ALA A 215 7.06 -8.08 7.43
N VAL A 216 7.58 -7.18 6.59
CA VAL A 216 8.98 -6.75 6.65
C VAL A 216 9.11 -5.74 7.79
N GLU A 217 9.88 -6.07 8.81
CA GLU A 217 10.28 -5.09 9.82
C GLU A 217 11.18 -4.02 9.17
N LEU A 218 10.76 -2.76 9.27
CA LEU A 218 11.49 -1.65 8.66
C LEU A 218 12.57 -1.13 9.62
N ASN A 219 13.83 -1.25 9.23
CA ASN A 219 14.90 -0.49 9.87
C ASN A 219 14.89 0.95 9.34
N VAL A 220 14.01 1.78 9.90
CA VAL A 220 13.74 3.15 9.45
C VAL A 220 15.01 4.03 9.51
N ASP A 221 15.86 3.83 10.53
CA ASP A 221 17.07 4.63 10.70
C ASP A 221 18.08 4.35 9.58
N ASP A 222 18.31 3.08 9.25
CA ASP A 222 19.20 2.69 8.15
C ASP A 222 18.65 3.12 6.78
N ILE A 223 17.33 2.98 6.57
CA ILE A 223 16.67 3.46 5.35
C ILE A 223 16.86 4.98 5.19
N LEU A 224 16.60 5.75 6.25
CA LEU A 224 16.77 7.20 6.23
C LEU A 224 18.23 7.62 6.08
N ALA A 225 19.17 6.89 6.67
CA ALA A 225 20.60 7.14 6.50
C ALA A 225 21.02 7.00 5.03
N PHE A 226 20.60 5.91 4.37
CA PHE A 226 20.85 5.70 2.95
C PHE A 226 20.23 6.81 2.08
N LEU A 227 18.94 7.09 2.27
CA LEU A 227 18.20 8.07 1.48
C LEU A 227 18.74 9.50 1.64
N LYS A 228 19.06 9.92 2.87
CA LYS A 228 19.61 11.27 3.13
C LYS A 228 20.99 11.43 2.51
N LYS A 229 21.85 10.40 2.60
CA LYS A 229 23.20 10.41 2.00
C LYS A 229 23.14 10.66 0.49
N HIS A 230 22.22 9.99 -0.20
CA HIS A 230 22.09 10.03 -1.66
C HIS A 230 21.05 11.02 -2.19
N SER A 231 20.45 11.81 -1.29
CA SER A 231 19.38 12.75 -1.63
C SER A 231 19.80 13.82 -2.64
N ARG A 232 18.78 14.39 -3.32
CA ARG A 232 18.97 15.59 -4.13
C ARG A 232 19.58 16.69 -3.28
N LYS A 233 20.62 17.34 -3.79
CA LYS A 233 21.19 18.52 -3.15
C LYS A 233 20.20 19.69 -3.27
N ASN A 234 20.15 20.52 -2.24
CA ASN A 234 19.37 21.77 -2.25
C ASN A 234 20.04 22.82 -3.11
#